data_AF-A0A7C6EKK5-F1
#
_entry.id   AF-A0A7C6EKK5-F1
#
_cell.length_a   1.000
_cell.length_b   1.000
_cell.length_c   1.000
_cell.angle_alpha   90.00
_cell.angle_beta   90.00
_cell.angle_gamma   90.00
#
_symmetry.space_group_name_H-M   'P 1'
#
loop_
_entity.id
_entity.type
_entity.pdbx_description
1 polymer ?
#
loop_
_entity_poly.entity_id
_entity_poly.type
_entity_poly.pdbx_seq_one_letter_code
_entity_poly.pdbx_strand_id
1 'polypeptide(L)'
;MASNEKISLALLTAGHLVNDLYGGLLPALYPILQVLYGSSYAQIGLYTAAYLLGSAFFQPFFGHMYDRYRLRLMLPLSLVLGGVGIGLLGFA
;
A
#
# COMPACT_ATOMS: atom_id res chain seq x y z
N MET A 1 7.26 23.83 -20.82
CA MET A 1 7.59 22.39 -20.65
C MET A 1 8.03 22.06 -19.23
N ALA A 2 8.94 22.81 -18.60
CA ALA A 2 9.43 22.53 -17.23
C ALA A 2 8.38 22.55 -16.08
N SER A 3 7.22 23.21 -16.25
CA SER A 3 6.17 23.25 -15.22
C SER A 3 5.42 21.93 -15.07
N ASN A 4 5.14 21.23 -16.17
CA ASN A 4 4.37 19.97 -16.17
C ASN A 4 5.20 18.81 -15.60
N GLU A 5 6.52 18.83 -15.78
CA GLU A 5 7.42 17.84 -15.18
C GLU A 5 7.46 17.98 -13.66
N LYS A 6 7.55 19.21 -13.14
CA LYS A 6 7.50 19.47 -11.69
C LYS A 6 6.21 18.97 -11.07
N ILE A 7 5.07 19.21 -11.72
CA ILE A 7 3.76 18.72 -11.26
C ILE A 7 3.72 17.18 -11.30
N SER A 8 4.21 16.57 -12.37
CA SER A 8 4.22 15.10 -12.50
C SER A 8 5.09 14.44 -11.42
N LEU A 9 6.27 14.99 -11.16
CA LEU A 9 7.16 14.54 -10.08
C LEU A 9 6.51 14.74 -8.71
N ALA A 10 5.87 15.88 -8.47
CA ALA A 10 5.17 16.13 -7.21
C ALA A 10 4.04 15.12 -6.97
N LEU A 11 3.25 14.81 -8.00
CA LEU A 11 2.18 13.81 -7.92
C LEU A 11 2.74 12.40 -7.71
N LEU A 12 3.82 12.04 -8.39
CA LEU A 12 4.50 10.76 -8.22
C LEU A 12 5.02 10.60 -6.78
N THR A 13 5.72 11.60 -6.27
CA THR A 13 6.24 11.61 -4.90
C THR A 13 5.12 11.55 -3.88
N ALA A 14 4.04 12.32 -4.06
CA ALA A 14 2.89 12.28 -3.16
C ALA A 14 2.20 10.90 -3.16
N GLY A 15 2.01 10.30 -4.33
CA GLY A 15 1.45 8.95 -4.45
C GLY A 15 2.34 7.90 -3.79
N HIS A 16 3.65 7.97 -4.00
CA HIS A 16 4.61 7.08 -3.33
C HIS A 16 4.62 7.26 -1.82
N LEU A 17 4.58 8.50 -1.32
CA LEU A 17 4.49 8.77 0.11
C LEU A 17 3.27 8.10 0.73
N VAL A 18 2.10 8.23 0.10
CA VAL A 18 0.86 7.58 0.57
C VAL A 18 0.99 6.06 0.56
N ASN A 19 1.59 5.49 -0.49
CA ASN A 19 1.87 4.05 -0.55
C ASN A 19 2.80 3.59 0.58
N ASP A 20 3.85 4.36 0.89
CA ASP A 20 4.81 4.01 1.94
C ASP A 20 4.18 4.10 3.33
N LEU A 21 3.26 5.05 3.54
CA LEU A 21 2.46 5.11 4.75
C LEU A 21 1.67 3.82 4.97
N TYR A 22 1.12 3.20 3.92
CA TYR A 22 0.39 1.93 4.05
C TYR A 22 1.28 0.80 4.57
N GLY A 23 2.49 0.69 4.03
CA GLY A 23 3.47 -0.29 4.51
C GLY A 23 3.97 -0.04 5.92
N GLY A 24 4.11 1.24 6.31
CA GLY A 24 4.52 1.62 7.66
C GLY A 24 3.42 1.48 8.71
N LEU A 25 2.15 1.64 8.31
CA LEU A 25 1.02 1.60 9.25
C LEU A 25 0.79 0.19 9.80
N LEU A 26 0.98 -0.84 8.97
CA LEU A 26 0.72 -2.21 9.37
C LEU A 26 1.57 -2.63 10.60
N PRO A 27 2.91 -2.45 10.63
CA PRO A 27 3.71 -2.64 11.83
C PRO A 27 3.32 -1.77 13.02
N ALA A 28 2.93 -0.52 12.77
CA ALA A 28 2.50 0.41 13.82
C ALA A 28 1.23 -0.06 14.53
N LEU A 29 0.37 -0.81 13.83
CA LEU A 29 -0.87 -1.36 14.39
C LEU A 29 -0.68 -2.68 15.14
N TYR A 30 0.44 -3.40 14.96
CA TYR A 30 0.63 -4.70 15.59
C TYR A 30 0.41 -4.72 17.10
N PRO A 31 0.95 -3.78 17.91
CA PRO A 31 0.69 -3.77 19.34
C PRO A 31 -0.80 -3.65 19.66
N ILE A 32 -1.55 -2.85 18.90
CA ILE A 32 -3.00 -2.68 19.05
C ILE A 32 -3.71 -3.98 18.70
N LEU A 33 -3.34 -4.65 17.62
CA LEU A 33 -3.90 -5.95 17.23
C LEU A 33 -3.63 -7.05 18.27
N GLN A 34 -2.50 -7.00 18.99
CA GLN A 34 -2.25 -7.91 20.11
C GLN A 34 -3.20 -7.66 21.26
N VAL A 35 -3.46 -6.40 21.59
CA VAL A 35 -4.36 -6.02 22.70
C VAL A 35 -5.82 -6.34 22.36
N LEU A 36 -6.27 -6.01 21.14
CA LEU A 36 -7.67 -6.17 20.74
C LEU A 36 -8.05 -7.63 20.43
N TYR A 37 -7.17 -8.39 19.76
CA TYR A 37 -7.49 -9.75 19.29
C TYR A 37 -6.65 -10.85 19.94
N GLY A 38 -5.76 -10.52 20.88
CA GLY A 38 -4.85 -11.51 21.48
C GLY A 38 -3.85 -12.09 20.48
N SER A 39 -3.54 -11.37 19.39
CA SER A 39 -2.68 -11.88 18.32
C SER A 39 -1.29 -12.27 18.83
N SER A 40 -0.90 -13.52 18.62
CA SER A 40 0.45 -14.00 18.96
C SER A 40 1.51 -13.41 18.03
N TYR A 41 2.78 -13.41 18.47
CA TYR A 41 3.89 -12.97 17.63
C TYR A 41 4.00 -13.77 16.31
N ALA A 42 3.62 -15.04 16.32
CA ALA A 42 3.59 -15.86 15.11
C ALA A 42 2.54 -15.36 14.11
N GLN A 43 1.35 -14.98 14.59
CA GLN A 43 0.29 -14.41 13.75
C GLN A 43 0.69 -13.05 13.16
N ILE A 44 1.34 -12.20 13.94
CA ILE A 44 1.90 -10.93 13.43
C ILE A 44 2.96 -11.18 12.36
N GLY A 45 3.82 -12.19 12.56
CA GLY A 45 4.78 -12.63 11.55
C GLY A 45 4.08 -13.06 10.26
N LEU A 46 2.97 -13.78 10.37
CA LEU A 46 2.16 -14.19 9.22
C LEU A 46 1.48 -12.99 8.53
N TYR A 47 0.97 -12.00 9.26
CA TYR A 47 0.42 -10.77 8.66
C TYR A 47 1.49 -10.02 7.87
N THR A 48 2.68 -9.90 8.44
CA THR A 48 3.84 -9.29 7.77
C THR A 48 4.23 -10.07 6.52
N ALA A 49 4.31 -11.40 6.62
CA ALA A 49 4.67 -12.26 5.49
C ALA A 49 3.63 -12.17 4.37
N ALA A 50 2.33 -12.18 4.69
CA ALA A 50 1.26 -12.02 3.72
C ALA A 50 1.36 -10.67 2.99
N TYR A 51 1.63 -9.59 3.72
CA TYR A 51 1.86 -8.27 3.12
C TYR A 51 3.07 -8.25 2.19
N LEU A 52 4.22 -8.76 2.64
CA LEU A 52 5.47 -8.77 1.85
C LEU A 52 5.36 -9.64 0.60
N LEU A 53 4.81 -10.86 0.73
CA LEU A 53 4.63 -11.78 -0.39
C LEU A 53 3.59 -11.24 -1.38
N GLY A 54 2.48 -10.70 -0.88
CA GLY A 54 1.48 -10.03 -1.71
C GLY A 54 2.12 -8.87 -2.49
N SER A 55 2.86 -8.01 -1.82
CA SER A 55 3.58 -6.90 -2.45
C SER A 55 4.56 -7.40 -3.52
N ALA A 56 5.41 -8.37 -3.19
CA ALA A 56 6.41 -8.93 -4.10
C ALA A 56 5.79 -9.56 -5.36
N PHE A 57 4.59 -10.12 -5.27
CA PHE A 57 3.88 -10.68 -6.42
C PHE A 57 3.13 -9.62 -7.22
N PHE A 58 2.36 -8.77 -6.54
CA PHE A 58 1.47 -7.81 -7.20
C PHE A 58 2.21 -6.62 -7.80
N GLN A 59 3.30 -6.13 -7.18
CA GLN A 59 4.07 -5.00 -7.71
C GLN A 59 4.63 -5.27 -9.13
N PRO A 60 5.35 -6.36 -9.43
CA PRO A 60 5.84 -6.62 -10.78
C PRO A 60 4.71 -6.95 -11.76
N PHE A 61 3.68 -7.66 -11.31
CA PHE A 61 2.53 -8.00 -12.16
C PHE A 61 1.77 -6.75 -12.63
N PHE A 62 1.33 -5.91 -11.68
CA PHE A 62 0.60 -4.68 -12.01
C PHE A 62 1.51 -3.61 -12.60
N GLY A 63 2.81 -3.59 -12.25
CA GLY A 63 3.80 -2.74 -12.91
C GLY A 63 3.92 -3.07 -14.40
N HIS A 64 4.07 -4.34 -14.75
CA HIS A 64 4.09 -4.78 -16.15
C HIS A 64 2.79 -4.44 -16.89
N MET A 65 1.63 -4.65 -16.25
CA MET A 65 0.34 -4.28 -16.84
C MET A 65 0.20 -2.77 -17.06
N TYR A 66 0.63 -1.96 -16.09
CA TYR A 66 0.59 -0.50 -16.18
C TYR A 66 1.41 0.00 -17.37
N ASP A 67 2.62 -0.53 -17.54
CA ASP A 67 3.52 -0.17 -18.63
C ASP A 67 2.98 -0.63 -19.99
N ARG A 68 2.44 -1.85 -20.07
CA ARG A 68 1.94 -2.43 -21.33
C ARG A 68 0.67 -1.77 -21.83
N TYR A 69 -0.26 -1.45 -20.94
CA TYR A 69 -1.60 -0.96 -21.31
C TYR A 69 -1.82 0.53 -21.02
N ARG A 70 -0.77 1.25 -20.56
CA ARG A 70 -0.81 2.70 -20.27
C ARG A 70 -1.98 3.09 -19.34
N LEU A 71 -2.19 2.30 -18.29
CA LEU A 71 -3.37 2.39 -17.43
C LEU A 71 -3.28 3.56 -16.43
N ARG A 72 -3.38 4.80 -16.92
CA ARG A 72 -3.24 6.02 -16.10
C ARG A 72 -4.15 6.07 -14.86
N LEU A 73 -5.34 5.47 -14.93
CA LEU A 73 -6.29 5.42 -13.81
C LEU A 73 -5.95 4.39 -12.72
N MET A 74 -5.04 3.44 -12.98
CA MET A 74 -4.65 2.47 -11.96
C MET A 74 -3.92 3.10 -10.78
N LEU A 75 -3.17 4.18 -11.02
CA LEU A 75 -2.35 4.83 -10.00
C LEU A 75 -3.20 5.51 -8.90
N PRO A 76 -4.22 6.32 -9.21
CA PRO A 76 -5.13 6.81 -8.16
C PRO A 76 -6.03 5.70 -7.60
N LEU A 77 -6.42 4.71 -8.40
CA LEU A 77 -7.27 3.61 -7.94
C LEU A 77 -6.56 2.73 -6.90
N SER A 78 -5.28 2.41 -7.10
CA SER A 78 -4.51 1.60 -6.15
C SER A 78 -4.36 2.31 -4.80
N LEU A 79 -4.19 3.64 -4.80
CA LEU A 79 -4.13 4.43 -3.58
C LEU A 79 -5.48 4.41 -2.84
N VAL A 80 -6.60 4.62 -3.54
CA VAL A 80 -7.93 4.54 -2.90
C VAL A 80 -8.19 3.15 -2.34
N LEU A 81 -7.90 2.09 -3.09
CA LEU A 81 -8.07 0.71 -2.64
C LEU A 81 -7.20 0.40 -1.41
N GLY A 82 -5.94 0.83 -1.39
CA GLY A 82 -5.06 0.68 -0.22
C GLY A 82 -5.59 1.41 1.01
N GLY A 83 -6.06 2.65 0.83
CA GLY A 83 -6.67 3.44 1.89
C GLY A 83 -7.96 2.81 2.45
N VAL A 84 -8.84 2.30 1.58
CA VAL A 84 -10.05 1.58 2.00
C VAL A 84 -9.68 0.31 2.76
N GLY A 85 -8.73 -0.49 2.26
CA GLY A 85 -8.29 -1.71 2.91
C GLY A 85 -7.76 -1.47 4.33
N ILE A 86 -6.96 -0.42 4.51
CA ILE A 86 -6.48 -0.01 5.83
C ILE A 86 -7.60 0.54 6.70
N GLY A 87 -8.49 1.38 6.15
CA GLY A 87 -9.63 1.93 6.89
C GLY A 87 -10.56 0.84 7.44
N LEU A 88 -10.72 -0.25 6.70
CA LEU A 88 -11.49 -1.42 7.13
C LEU A 88 -10.87 -2.15 8.34
N LEU A 89 -9.56 -2.05 8.57
CA LEU A 89 -8.92 -2.62 9.77
C LEU A 89 -9.47 -2.00 11.07
N GLY A 90 -9.95 -0.76 11.03
CA GLY A 90 -10.56 -0.10 12.18
C GLY A 90 -11.98 -0.55 12.52
N PHE A 91 -12.63 -1.32 11.62
CA PHE A 91 -13.97 -1.88 11.83
C PHE A 91 -13.96 -3.38 12.13
N ALA A 92 -12.83 -4.05 11.94
CA ALA A 92 -12.62 -5.43 12.38
C ALA A 92 -12.58 -5.49 13.91
#